data_AF-A0A1N6XBU4-F1
#
_entry.id   AF-A0A1N6XBU4-F1
#
_cell.length_a   1.000
_cell.length_b   1.000
_cell.length_c   1.000
_cell.angle_alpha   90.00
_cell.angle_beta   90.00
_cell.angle_gamma   90.00
#
_symmetry.space_group_name_H-M   'P 1'
#
loop_
_entity.id
_entity.type
_entity.pdbx_description
1 polymer ?
#
loop_
_entity_poly.entity_id
_entity_poly.type
_entity_poly.pdbx_seq_one_letter_code
_entity_poly.pdbx_strand_id
1 'polypeptide(L)'
;MIHPIRRASIFRSSPFADNLIASYQRSYAAMYDATIPEEAKVLRQYYDHRAAWQPDDTPIVSDLVLAYEAADLPDYVTQLPLRLQKFFHSLGVTQLYLMDFLRSNLNEFPFENFRKKNLFRRIAGRHSQDYNYLLDTSDLPRLLPLFFQARKWDVPVIFLVAADGEIPVAINLCDDGNLHVSCSDRYSQEVQAAALAAGFETGDFTICSRYSVCYLPH
;
A
#
# COMPACT_ATOMS: atom_id res chain seq x y z
N MET A 1 -5.33 16.56 3.31
CA MET A 1 -4.46 17.24 2.32
C MET A 1 -3.32 16.28 1.96
N ILE A 2 -2.94 16.18 0.68
CA ILE A 2 -1.80 15.35 0.25
C ILE A 2 -0.52 16.20 0.13
N HIS A 3 0.58 15.70 0.66
CA HIS A 3 1.86 16.37 0.67
C HIS A 3 2.97 15.46 0.12
N PRO A 4 3.79 15.95 -0.83
CA PRO A 4 4.95 15.19 -1.29
C PRO A 4 5.96 15.06 -0.15
N ILE A 5 6.44 13.84 0.08
CA ILE A 5 7.47 13.53 1.07
C ILE A 5 8.51 12.61 0.45
N ARG A 6 9.78 12.84 0.78
CA ARG A 6 10.86 11.98 0.29
C ARG A 6 10.82 10.65 1.02
N ARG A 7 11.07 9.57 0.29
CA ARG A 7 11.17 8.21 0.83
C ARG A 7 12.10 8.13 2.05
N ALA A 8 13.27 8.74 1.94
CA ALA A 8 14.25 8.82 3.02
C ALA A 8 13.73 9.55 4.28
N SER A 9 12.82 10.52 4.13
CA SER A 9 12.20 11.18 5.28
C SER A 9 11.24 10.25 6.00
N ILE A 10 10.48 9.44 5.26
CA ILE A 10 9.56 8.44 5.83
C ILE A 10 10.35 7.40 6.63
N PHE A 11 11.41 6.85 6.07
CA PHE A 11 12.22 5.83 6.74
C PHE A 11 12.95 6.33 7.98
N ARG A 12 13.19 7.64 8.09
CA ARG A 12 13.72 8.25 9.31
C ARG A 12 12.64 8.52 10.36
N SER A 13 11.40 8.77 9.95
CA SER A 13 10.30 9.06 10.88
C SER A 13 9.53 7.83 11.34
N SER A 14 9.53 6.74 10.56
CA SER A 14 8.77 5.52 10.83
C SER A 14 9.68 4.29 10.72
N PRO A 15 10.14 3.73 11.85
CA PRO A 15 10.85 2.45 11.90
C PRO A 15 10.03 1.31 11.27
N PHE A 16 8.71 1.35 11.44
CA PHE A 16 7.80 0.38 10.85
C PHE A 16 7.81 0.43 9.32
N ALA A 17 7.71 1.61 8.70
CA ALA A 17 7.76 1.76 7.25
C ALA A 17 9.13 1.35 6.68
N ASP A 18 10.21 1.74 7.37
CA ASP A 18 11.58 1.37 7.04
C ASP A 18 11.76 -0.16 7.01
N ASN A 19 11.36 -0.85 8.08
CA ASN A 19 11.49 -2.31 8.17
C ASN A 19 10.54 -3.05 7.22
N LEU A 20 9.30 -2.57 7.05
CA LEU A 20 8.34 -3.14 6.10
C LEU A 20 8.90 -3.13 4.68
N ILE A 21 9.31 -1.96 4.18
CA ILE A 21 9.83 -1.85 2.83
C ILE A 21 11.13 -2.65 2.69
N ALA A 22 12.02 -2.62 3.68
CA ALA A 22 13.26 -3.39 3.63
C ALA A 22 13.00 -4.88 3.50
N SER A 23 11.99 -5.41 4.21
CA SER A 23 11.57 -6.81 4.12
C SER A 23 11.09 -7.16 2.71
N TYR A 24 10.15 -6.38 2.17
CA TYR A 24 9.61 -6.59 0.82
C TYR A 24 10.70 -6.50 -0.24
N GLN A 25 11.51 -5.43 -0.25
CA GLN A 25 12.57 -5.29 -1.23
C GLN A 25 13.62 -6.40 -1.11
N ARG A 26 13.96 -6.87 0.09
CA ARG A 26 14.90 -7.98 0.25
C ARG A 26 14.36 -9.28 -0.34
N SER A 27 13.10 -9.60 -0.06
CA SER A 27 12.43 -10.80 -0.58
C SER A 27 12.39 -10.78 -2.12
N TYR A 28 11.88 -9.71 -2.72
CA TYR A 28 11.76 -9.60 -4.17
C TYR A 28 13.12 -9.44 -4.88
N ALA A 29 14.10 -8.78 -4.25
CA ALA A 29 15.45 -8.67 -4.80
C ALA A 29 16.21 -10.01 -4.84
N ALA A 30 15.82 -10.99 -4.01
CA ALA A 30 16.46 -12.30 -3.97
C ALA A 30 16.28 -13.11 -5.26
N MET A 31 15.32 -12.72 -6.12
CA MET A 31 15.10 -13.32 -7.44
C MET A 31 16.11 -12.86 -8.50
N TYR A 32 16.98 -11.88 -8.18
CA TYR A 32 17.96 -11.32 -9.10
C TYR A 32 19.40 -11.68 -8.70
N ASP A 33 20.22 -12.00 -9.69
CA ASP A 33 21.65 -12.21 -9.58
C ASP A 33 22.42 -10.90 -9.83
N ALA A 34 23.04 -10.38 -8.78
CA ALA A 34 23.83 -9.14 -8.84
C ALA A 34 25.12 -9.25 -9.68
N THR A 35 25.53 -10.46 -10.07
CA THR A 35 26.68 -10.69 -10.96
C THR A 35 26.32 -10.51 -12.44
N ILE A 36 25.03 -10.58 -12.79
CA ILE A 36 24.52 -10.33 -14.15
C ILE A 36 24.31 -8.81 -14.33
N PRO A 37 24.97 -8.15 -15.31
CA PRO A 37 24.93 -6.68 -15.45
C PRO A 37 23.52 -6.08 -15.57
N GLU A 38 22.64 -6.74 -16.30
CA GLU A 38 21.25 -6.34 -16.55
C GLU A 38 20.42 -6.38 -15.28
N GLU A 39 20.56 -7.46 -14.50
CA GLU A 39 19.86 -7.64 -13.23
C GLU A 39 20.42 -6.72 -12.14
N ALA A 40 21.74 -6.54 -12.11
CA ALA A 40 22.39 -5.54 -11.25
C ALA A 40 21.89 -4.11 -11.55
N LYS A 41 21.57 -3.80 -12.81
CA LYS A 41 20.96 -2.51 -13.17
C LYS A 41 19.53 -2.39 -12.62
N VAL A 42 18.71 -3.44 -12.74
CA VAL A 42 17.36 -3.49 -12.16
C VAL A 42 17.42 -3.29 -10.64
N LEU A 43 18.31 -4.00 -9.95
CA LEU A 43 18.53 -3.87 -8.51
C LEU A 43 18.88 -2.44 -8.10
N ARG A 44 19.83 -1.79 -8.79
CA ARG A 44 20.20 -0.38 -8.50
C ARG A 44 19.08 0.61 -8.80
N GLN A 45 18.24 0.32 -9.80
CA GLN A 45 17.19 1.22 -10.23
C GLN A 45 15.98 1.19 -9.28
N TYR A 46 15.53 0.01 -8.87
CA TYR A 46 14.25 -0.16 -8.18
C TYR A 46 14.37 -0.64 -6.71
N TYR A 47 15.48 -1.28 -6.33
CA TYR A 47 15.65 -1.90 -5.00
C TYR A 47 16.68 -1.14 -4.15
N ASP A 48 16.35 0.10 -3.83
CA ASP A 48 17.21 1.08 -3.14
C ASP A 48 17.29 0.90 -1.62
N HIS A 49 16.45 0.06 -1.05
CA HIS A 49 16.19 -0.05 0.38
C HIS A 49 16.00 -1.52 0.78
N ARG A 50 17.06 -2.34 0.65
CA ARG A 50 17.06 -3.80 0.97
C ARG A 50 17.46 -4.11 2.43
N ALA A 51 17.82 -3.08 3.19
CA ALA A 51 18.19 -3.14 4.60
C ALA A 51 17.63 -1.92 5.31
N ALA A 52 16.95 -2.15 6.44
CA ALA A 52 16.39 -1.10 7.27
C ALA A 52 17.51 -0.20 7.82
N TRP A 53 17.22 1.07 7.98
CA TRP A 53 18.14 2.06 8.57
C TRP A 53 18.00 2.10 10.09
N GLN A 54 16.83 1.78 10.59
CA GLN A 54 16.46 1.79 12.00
C GLN A 54 16.12 0.36 12.44
N PRO A 55 16.57 -0.06 13.63
CA PRO A 55 16.06 -1.27 14.24
C PRO A 55 14.58 -1.10 14.58
N ASP A 56 13.75 -2.09 14.22
CA ASP A 56 12.40 -2.25 14.74
C ASP A 56 12.26 -3.67 15.24
N ASP A 57 12.10 -3.82 16.55
CA ASP A 57 11.95 -5.12 17.21
C ASP A 57 10.53 -5.68 17.02
N THR A 58 9.64 -4.93 16.38
CA THR A 58 8.26 -5.33 16.12
C THR A 58 8.24 -6.33 14.95
N PRO A 59 7.98 -7.63 15.18
CA PRO A 59 7.88 -8.58 14.08
C PRO A 59 6.69 -8.18 13.21
N ILE A 60 6.93 -8.03 11.91
CA ILE A 60 5.89 -7.70 10.93
C ILE A 60 5.33 -9.01 10.38
N VAL A 61 4.06 -9.25 10.62
CA VAL A 61 3.30 -10.39 10.10
C VAL A 61 2.35 -9.90 9.02
N SER A 62 2.17 -10.70 7.96
CA SER A 62 1.40 -10.32 6.76
C SER A 62 0.29 -11.30 6.39
N ASP A 63 -0.12 -12.16 7.32
CA ASP A 63 -1.05 -13.27 7.02
C ASP A 63 -2.52 -12.86 7.02
N LEU A 64 -2.84 -11.67 7.54
CA LEU A 64 -4.21 -11.14 7.52
C LEU A 64 -4.52 -10.49 6.17
N VAL A 65 -5.58 -10.95 5.53
CA VAL A 65 -6.17 -10.38 4.32
C VAL A 65 -7.52 -9.77 4.67
N LEU A 66 -7.76 -8.56 4.16
CA LEU A 66 -9.07 -7.91 4.17
C LEU A 66 -9.65 -7.94 2.76
N ALA A 67 -10.93 -8.29 2.66
CA ALA A 67 -11.67 -8.27 1.42
C ALA A 67 -12.96 -7.48 1.57
N TYR A 68 -13.37 -6.83 0.49
CA TYR A 68 -14.68 -6.19 0.39
C TYR A 68 -15.56 -6.99 -0.57
N GLU A 69 -16.68 -7.53 -0.07
CA GLU A 69 -17.69 -8.17 -0.89
C GLU A 69 -18.47 -7.14 -1.71
N ALA A 70 -17.84 -6.66 -2.78
CA ALA A 70 -18.46 -5.72 -3.70
C ALA A 70 -19.52 -6.40 -4.57
N ALA A 71 -20.64 -5.73 -4.82
CA ALA A 71 -21.68 -6.24 -5.72
C ALA A 71 -21.24 -6.19 -7.19
N ASP A 72 -20.53 -5.12 -7.56
CA ASP A 72 -19.99 -4.86 -8.89
C ASP A 72 -18.75 -3.95 -8.79
N LEU A 73 -18.11 -3.70 -9.93
CA LEU A 73 -16.93 -2.85 -9.97
C LEU A 73 -17.19 -1.39 -9.54
N PRO A 74 -18.30 -0.72 -9.95
CA PRO A 74 -18.67 0.59 -9.41
C PRO A 74 -18.80 0.62 -7.87
N ASP A 75 -19.40 -0.39 -7.27
CA ASP A 75 -19.54 -0.53 -5.82
C ASP A 75 -18.16 -0.66 -5.15
N TYR A 76 -17.29 -1.52 -5.67
CA TYR A 76 -15.90 -1.63 -5.19
C TYR A 76 -15.16 -0.29 -5.21
N VAL A 77 -15.19 0.40 -6.36
CA VAL A 77 -14.48 1.67 -6.58
C VAL A 77 -14.96 2.76 -5.62
N THR A 78 -16.24 2.75 -5.23
CA THR A 78 -16.84 3.78 -4.37
C THR A 78 -16.77 3.44 -2.88
N GLN A 79 -16.99 2.18 -2.50
CA GLN A 79 -17.11 1.77 -1.10
C GLN A 79 -15.78 1.36 -0.46
N LEU A 80 -14.86 0.71 -1.19
CA LEU A 80 -13.58 0.26 -0.60
C LEU A 80 -12.82 1.41 0.08
N PRO A 81 -12.65 2.59 -0.54
CA PRO A 81 -11.92 3.68 0.10
C PRO A 81 -12.59 4.21 1.38
N LEU A 82 -13.93 4.21 1.41
CA LEU A 82 -14.71 4.64 2.58
C LEU A 82 -14.55 3.65 3.74
N ARG A 83 -14.52 2.36 3.44
CA ARG A 83 -14.25 1.31 4.44
C ARG A 83 -12.83 1.40 4.98
N LEU A 84 -11.84 1.62 4.11
CA LEU A 84 -10.46 1.85 4.55
C LEU A 84 -10.34 3.10 5.43
N GLN A 85 -11.01 4.19 5.09
CA GLN A 85 -11.07 5.37 5.94
C GLN A 85 -11.62 5.03 7.33
N LYS A 86 -12.74 4.29 7.41
CA LYS A 86 -13.34 3.85 8.67
C LYS A 86 -12.38 2.95 9.47
N PHE A 87 -11.69 2.04 8.81
CA PHE A 87 -10.70 1.14 9.41
C PHE A 87 -9.54 1.91 10.06
N PHE A 88 -8.92 2.84 9.34
CA PHE A 88 -7.82 3.64 9.90
C PHE A 88 -8.30 4.53 11.05
N HIS A 89 -9.48 5.14 10.92
CA HIS A 89 -10.05 5.93 12.01
C HIS A 89 -10.32 5.11 13.28
N SER A 90 -10.78 3.85 13.17
CA SER A 90 -10.98 3.02 14.36
C SER A 90 -9.68 2.60 15.04
N LEU A 91 -8.56 2.66 14.33
CA LEU A 91 -7.21 2.46 14.87
C LEU A 91 -6.57 3.77 15.38
N GLY A 92 -7.29 4.90 15.32
CA GLY A 92 -6.76 6.21 15.71
C GLY A 92 -5.72 6.78 14.75
N VAL A 93 -5.63 6.24 13.52
CA VAL A 93 -4.73 6.72 12.46
C VAL A 93 -5.44 7.83 11.70
N THR A 94 -4.81 8.98 11.56
CA THR A 94 -5.34 10.13 10.81
C THR A 94 -4.52 10.45 9.56
N GLN A 95 -3.26 9.99 9.52
CA GLN A 95 -2.36 10.22 8.41
C GLN A 95 -1.72 8.92 7.92
N LEU A 96 -1.52 8.84 6.60
CA LEU A 96 -0.94 7.68 5.92
C LEU A 96 0.22 8.13 5.03
N TYR A 97 1.26 7.33 5.00
CA TYR A 97 2.22 7.33 3.89
C TYR A 97 1.68 6.47 2.75
N LEU A 98 1.46 7.07 1.59
CA LEU A 98 1.23 6.40 0.32
C LEU A 98 2.56 6.22 -0.40
N MET A 99 2.94 4.96 -0.61
CA MET A 99 4.22 4.59 -1.18
C MET A 99 4.15 3.37 -2.08
N ASP A 100 5.14 3.22 -2.95
CA ASP A 100 5.48 1.97 -3.64
C ASP A 100 6.63 1.30 -2.86
N PHE A 101 6.68 -0.04 -2.80
CA PHE A 101 7.84 -0.69 -2.21
C PHE A 101 9.07 -0.60 -3.11
N LEU A 102 8.90 -0.47 -4.42
CA LEU A 102 9.99 -0.15 -5.34
C LEU A 102 10.31 1.35 -5.27
N ARG A 103 11.55 1.69 -5.63
CA ARG A 103 11.93 3.07 -5.90
C ARG A 103 11.30 3.55 -7.20
N SER A 104 10.06 4.01 -7.11
CA SER A 104 9.30 4.54 -8.24
C SER A 104 8.85 5.99 -7.99
N ASN A 105 8.69 6.72 -9.09
CA ASN A 105 7.98 7.99 -9.07
C ASN A 105 6.50 7.71 -9.28
N LEU A 106 5.67 7.92 -8.26
CA LEU A 106 4.23 7.70 -8.36
C LEU A 106 3.53 8.61 -9.40
N ASN A 107 4.16 9.71 -9.86
CA ASN A 107 3.67 10.47 -11.03
C ASN A 107 3.82 9.73 -12.37
N GLU A 108 4.60 8.66 -12.39
CA GLU A 108 4.82 7.73 -13.49
C GLU A 108 4.17 6.37 -13.24
N PHE A 109 3.42 6.23 -12.15
CA PHE A 109 2.61 5.05 -11.88
C PHE A 109 1.78 4.68 -13.11
N PRO A 110 1.65 3.37 -13.45
CA PRO A 110 0.93 2.89 -14.63
C PRO A 110 -0.59 2.99 -14.43
N PHE A 111 -1.09 4.20 -14.30
CA PHE A 111 -2.53 4.46 -14.23
C PHE A 111 -3.24 3.87 -15.44
N GLU A 112 -4.42 3.29 -15.21
CA GLU A 112 -5.28 2.68 -16.24
C GLU A 112 -5.46 3.58 -17.49
N ASN A 113 -5.57 4.90 -17.27
CA ASN A 113 -5.75 5.86 -18.35
C ASN A 113 -5.15 7.24 -18.02
N PHE A 114 -4.97 8.06 -19.07
CA PHE A 114 -4.44 9.42 -18.96
C PHE A 114 -5.27 10.33 -18.05
N ARG A 115 -6.58 10.08 -17.92
CA ARG A 115 -7.47 10.87 -17.06
C ARG A 115 -7.11 10.67 -15.58
N LYS A 116 -6.97 9.42 -15.12
CA LYS A 116 -6.52 9.09 -13.75
C LYS A 116 -5.13 9.67 -13.47
N LYS A 117 -4.18 9.49 -14.39
CA LYS A 117 -2.82 10.08 -14.29
C LYS A 117 -2.82 11.59 -14.12
N ASN A 118 -3.59 12.29 -14.95
CA ASN A 118 -3.66 13.76 -14.91
C ASN A 118 -4.40 14.27 -13.66
N LEU A 119 -5.41 13.53 -13.20
CA LEU A 119 -6.10 13.85 -11.96
C LEU A 119 -5.16 13.66 -10.75
N PHE A 120 -4.42 12.56 -10.69
CA PHE A 120 -3.42 12.34 -9.65
C PHE A 120 -2.40 13.48 -9.61
N ARG A 121 -1.78 13.82 -10.75
CA ARG A 121 -0.82 14.93 -10.86
C ARG A 121 -1.39 16.29 -10.45
N ARG A 122 -2.70 16.50 -10.62
CA ARG A 122 -3.38 17.73 -10.18
C ARG A 122 -3.55 17.77 -8.67
N ILE A 123 -3.78 16.62 -8.04
CA ILE A 123 -4.01 16.51 -6.60
C ILE A 123 -2.66 16.50 -5.86
N ALA A 124 -1.73 15.68 -6.31
CA ALA A 124 -0.45 15.39 -5.66
C ALA A 124 0.68 16.34 -6.07
N GLY A 125 0.49 17.13 -7.12
CA GLY A 125 1.54 17.96 -7.71
C GLY A 125 2.40 17.22 -8.72
N ARG A 126 3.11 17.98 -9.57
CA ARG A 126 4.06 17.42 -10.54
C ARG A 126 5.46 17.43 -9.94
N HIS A 127 6.01 16.23 -9.70
CA HIS A 127 7.36 16.07 -9.20
C HIS A 127 8.16 15.13 -10.09
N SER A 128 9.42 15.50 -10.35
CA SER A 128 10.37 14.74 -11.17
C SER A 128 11.25 13.78 -10.38
N GLN A 129 11.13 13.75 -9.04
CA GLN A 129 11.89 12.88 -8.16
C GLN A 129 10.99 11.79 -7.55
N ASP A 130 11.62 10.83 -6.86
CA ASP A 130 11.01 9.68 -6.17
C ASP A 130 10.24 10.11 -4.90
N TYR A 131 9.26 10.98 -5.08
CA TYR A 131 8.37 11.41 -4.02
C TYR A 131 7.30 10.34 -3.77
N ASN A 132 7.13 10.07 -2.47
CA ASN A 132 5.97 9.40 -1.91
C ASN A 132 5.06 10.49 -1.34
N TYR A 133 3.97 10.11 -0.69
CA TYR A 133 3.01 11.10 -0.20
C TYR A 133 2.59 10.83 1.23
N LEU A 134 2.49 11.90 2.01
CA LEU A 134 1.75 11.92 3.27
C LEU A 134 0.34 12.43 2.95
N LEU A 135 -0.70 11.72 3.35
CA LEU A 135 -2.09 12.12 3.15
C LEU A 135 -2.90 11.94 4.43
N ASP A 136 -3.96 12.71 4.56
CA ASP A 136 -4.98 12.45 5.58
C ASP A 136 -5.86 11.28 5.14
N THR A 137 -6.28 10.44 6.07
CA THR A 137 -7.22 9.32 5.81
C THR A 137 -8.50 9.77 5.11
N SER A 138 -8.94 11.01 5.33
CA SER A 138 -10.10 11.61 4.65
C SER A 138 -9.93 11.80 3.14
N ASP A 139 -8.70 11.78 2.63
CA ASP A 139 -8.44 11.89 1.18
C ASP A 139 -8.52 10.55 0.44
N LEU A 140 -8.64 9.42 1.15
CA LEU A 140 -8.71 8.08 0.56
C LEU A 140 -9.80 7.94 -0.53
N PRO A 141 -11.06 8.39 -0.32
CA PRO A 141 -12.11 8.28 -1.33
C PRO A 141 -11.81 9.02 -2.63
N ARG A 142 -10.97 10.05 -2.57
CA ARG A 142 -10.58 10.83 -3.75
C ARG A 142 -9.36 10.25 -4.46
N LEU A 143 -8.42 9.66 -3.71
CA LEU A 143 -7.11 9.26 -4.21
C LEU A 143 -7.04 7.79 -4.60
N LEU A 144 -7.54 6.90 -3.74
CA LEU A 144 -7.35 5.47 -3.90
C LEU A 144 -7.95 4.91 -5.20
N PRO A 145 -9.14 5.37 -5.66
CA PRO A 145 -9.70 4.96 -6.95
C PRO A 145 -8.80 5.19 -8.18
N LEU A 146 -7.83 6.10 -8.08
CA LEU A 146 -6.90 6.37 -9.17
C LEU A 146 -5.92 5.20 -9.40
N PHE A 147 -5.63 4.42 -8.36
CA PHE A 147 -4.69 3.30 -8.42
C PHE A 147 -5.35 1.97 -8.82
N PHE A 148 -6.68 1.87 -8.74
CA PHE A 148 -7.41 0.67 -9.13
C PHE A 148 -7.31 0.41 -10.64
N GLN A 149 -7.29 -0.87 -11.00
CA GLN A 149 -7.25 -1.37 -12.38
C GLN A 149 -6.03 -0.87 -13.15
N ALA A 150 -4.90 -0.72 -12.46
CA ALA A 150 -3.61 -0.50 -13.12
C ALA A 150 -3.22 -1.68 -14.02
N ARG A 151 -3.80 -2.88 -13.80
CA ARG A 151 -3.61 -4.10 -14.61
C ARG A 151 -2.13 -4.43 -14.79
N LYS A 152 -1.36 -4.22 -13.74
CA LYS A 152 0.06 -4.48 -13.73
C LYS A 152 0.40 -5.14 -12.40
N TRP A 153 1.20 -6.21 -12.51
CA TRP A 153 1.99 -6.88 -11.46
C TRP A 153 1.36 -8.06 -10.69
N ASP A 154 2.23 -9.02 -10.34
CA ASP A 154 2.07 -10.01 -9.24
C ASP A 154 2.49 -9.40 -7.86
N VAL A 155 2.55 -8.06 -7.75
CA VAL A 155 3.00 -7.35 -6.55
C VAL A 155 1.95 -6.34 -6.08
N PRO A 156 1.98 -5.92 -4.80
CA PRO A 156 1.07 -4.88 -4.33
C PRO A 156 1.19 -3.62 -5.18
N VAL A 157 0.04 -3.10 -5.59
CA VAL A 157 -0.18 -1.88 -6.37
C VAL A 157 0.40 -0.67 -5.66
N ILE A 158 0.08 -0.50 -4.38
CA ILE A 158 0.58 0.56 -3.49
C ILE A 158 0.48 0.10 -2.03
N PHE A 159 1.29 0.74 -1.19
CA PHE A 159 1.29 0.60 0.26
C PHE A 159 0.69 1.86 0.89
N LEU A 160 -0.22 1.65 1.84
CA LEU A 160 -0.74 2.67 2.75
C LEU A 160 -0.23 2.35 4.16
N VAL A 161 0.78 3.07 4.63
CA VAL A 161 1.41 2.84 5.92
C VAL A 161 0.96 3.90 6.91
N ALA A 162 0.55 3.52 8.12
CA ALA A 162 0.22 4.47 9.19
C ALA A 162 1.39 5.43 9.45
N ALA A 163 1.13 6.72 9.37
CA ALA A 163 2.12 7.77 9.65
C ALA A 163 2.03 8.28 11.09
N ASP A 164 0.89 8.05 11.73
CA ASP A 164 0.56 8.37 13.10
C ASP A 164 -0.28 7.23 13.74
N GLY A 165 -0.75 7.45 14.96
CA GLY A 165 -1.46 6.45 15.75
C GLY A 165 -0.52 5.55 16.56
N GLU A 166 -1.09 4.81 17.51
CA GLU A 166 -0.33 3.92 18.40
C GLU A 166 -0.07 2.54 17.78
N ILE A 167 -0.89 2.14 16.80
CA ILE A 167 -0.83 0.83 16.16
C ILE A 167 -0.12 0.97 14.80
N PRO A 168 1.14 0.51 14.67
CA PRO A 168 1.82 0.45 13.39
C PRO A 168 1.15 -0.61 12.49
N VAL A 169 0.55 -0.13 11.40
CA VAL A 169 -0.17 -0.96 10.42
C VAL A 169 0.09 -0.45 9.02
N ALA A 170 0.17 -1.37 8.06
CA ALA A 170 0.15 -1.07 6.64
C ALA A 170 -0.89 -1.91 5.91
N ILE A 171 -1.49 -1.30 4.90
CA ILE A 171 -2.34 -1.97 3.93
C ILE A 171 -1.63 -2.00 2.59
N ASN A 172 -1.48 -3.21 2.04
CA ASN A 172 -0.87 -3.48 0.77
C ASN A 172 -2.01 -3.79 -0.21
N LEU A 173 -2.33 -2.85 -1.08
CA LEU A 173 -3.38 -3.01 -2.08
C LEU A 173 -2.89 -3.91 -3.20
N CYS A 174 -3.58 -5.01 -3.50
CA CYS A 174 -3.26 -5.90 -4.62
C CYS A 174 -4.14 -5.61 -5.85
N ASP A 175 -3.70 -6.02 -7.05
CA ASP A 175 -4.42 -5.75 -8.31
C ASP A 175 -5.73 -6.56 -8.41
N ASP A 176 -5.80 -7.67 -7.68
CA ASP A 176 -7.02 -8.47 -7.49
C ASP A 176 -8.04 -7.80 -6.55
N GLY A 177 -7.72 -6.63 -6.00
CA GLY A 177 -8.57 -5.82 -5.13
C GLY A 177 -8.62 -6.28 -3.67
N ASN A 178 -7.84 -7.30 -3.30
CA ASN A 178 -7.66 -7.69 -1.91
C ASN A 178 -6.62 -6.79 -1.23
N LEU A 179 -6.68 -6.76 0.10
CA LEU A 179 -5.84 -5.91 0.94
C LEU A 179 -5.05 -6.81 1.89
N HIS A 180 -3.73 -6.90 1.71
CA HIS A 180 -2.89 -7.60 2.67
C HIS A 180 -2.51 -6.63 3.79
N VAL A 181 -2.65 -7.07 5.03
CA VAL A 181 -2.35 -6.26 6.20
C VAL A 181 -0.99 -6.66 6.72
N SER A 182 -0.10 -5.68 6.87
CA SER A 182 1.15 -5.86 7.61
C SER A 182 1.03 -5.17 8.95
N CYS A 183 1.18 -5.91 10.05
CA CYS A 183 1.19 -5.39 11.41
C CYS A 183 1.89 -6.38 12.35
N SER A 184 2.04 -6.03 13.62
CA SER A 184 2.55 -6.97 14.62
C SER A 184 1.45 -7.90 15.13
N ASP A 185 1.80 -9.15 15.44
CA ASP A 185 0.89 -10.11 16.06
C ASP A 185 0.23 -9.58 17.34
N ARG A 186 0.95 -8.75 18.11
CA ARG A 186 0.41 -8.15 19.33
C ARG A 186 -0.78 -7.21 19.10
N TYR A 187 -0.97 -6.74 17.87
CA TYR A 187 -2.07 -5.87 17.45
C TYR A 187 -3.08 -6.58 16.55
N SER A 188 -2.89 -7.87 16.28
CA SER A 188 -3.71 -8.62 15.32
C SER A 188 -5.20 -8.60 15.67
N GLN A 189 -5.54 -8.70 16.95
CA GLN A 189 -6.93 -8.70 17.42
C GLN A 189 -7.58 -7.32 17.23
N GLU A 190 -6.88 -6.24 17.59
CA GLU A 190 -7.35 -4.87 17.43
C GLU A 190 -7.53 -4.52 15.94
N VAL A 191 -6.57 -4.90 15.11
CA VAL A 191 -6.60 -4.70 13.67
C VAL A 191 -7.74 -5.49 13.02
N GLN A 192 -7.94 -6.76 13.40
CA GLN A 192 -9.05 -7.56 12.91
C GLN A 192 -10.41 -6.98 13.35
N ALA A 193 -10.54 -6.56 14.61
CA ALA A 193 -11.77 -5.95 15.12
C ALA A 193 -12.09 -4.64 14.38
N ALA A 194 -11.08 -3.80 14.13
CA ALA A 194 -11.22 -2.60 13.32
C ALA A 194 -11.69 -2.91 11.89
N ALA A 195 -11.13 -3.95 11.27
CA ALA A 195 -11.52 -4.36 9.92
C ALA A 195 -12.97 -4.84 9.85
N LEU A 196 -13.39 -5.70 10.78
CA LEU A 196 -14.78 -6.16 10.89
C LEU A 196 -15.74 -4.99 11.15
N ALA A 197 -15.37 -4.05 12.03
CA ALA A 197 -16.17 -2.84 12.28
C ALA A 197 -16.27 -1.94 11.03
N ALA A 198 -15.23 -1.90 10.20
CA ALA A 198 -15.24 -1.23 8.90
C ALA A 198 -16.03 -2.02 7.82
N GLY A 199 -16.46 -3.24 8.15
CA GLY A 199 -17.24 -4.13 7.30
C GLY A 199 -16.42 -4.80 6.20
N PHE A 200 -15.17 -5.14 6.51
CA PHE A 200 -14.37 -6.07 5.72
C PHE A 200 -14.65 -7.50 6.14
N GLU A 201 -14.55 -8.41 5.18
CA GLU A 201 -14.29 -9.82 5.44
C GLU A 201 -12.81 -9.99 5.78
N THR A 202 -12.50 -10.83 6.76
CA THR A 202 -11.13 -11.06 7.23
C THR A 202 -10.77 -12.54 7.11
N GLY A 203 -9.56 -12.84 6.67
CA GLY A 203 -9.09 -14.22 6.55
C GLY A 203 -7.61 -14.27 6.22
N ASP A 204 -7.16 -15.43 5.76
CA ASP A 204 -5.82 -15.63 5.21
C ASP A 204 -5.84 -15.54 3.67
N PHE A 205 -4.77 -15.98 3.02
CA PHE A 205 -4.66 -16.02 1.56
C PHE A 205 -5.79 -16.79 0.85
N THR A 206 -6.56 -17.64 1.55
CA THR A 206 -7.67 -18.38 0.94
C THR A 206 -8.82 -17.47 0.51
N ILE A 207 -9.00 -16.29 1.13
CA ILE A 207 -10.08 -15.38 0.76
C ILE A 207 -9.75 -14.56 -0.50
N CYS A 208 -8.47 -14.46 -0.89
CA CYS A 208 -8.05 -13.65 -2.04
C CYS A 208 -8.77 -14.06 -3.33
N SER A 209 -8.81 -15.36 -3.60
CA SER A 209 -9.46 -15.88 -4.82
C SER A 209 -10.97 -15.70 -4.81
N ARG A 210 -11.60 -15.77 -3.62
CA ARG A 210 -13.06 -15.67 -3.46
C ARG A 210 -13.58 -14.25 -3.72
N TYR A 211 -12.82 -13.23 -3.32
CA TYR A 211 -13.24 -11.82 -3.40
C TYR A 211 -12.49 -11.03 -4.46
N SER A 212 -11.81 -11.71 -5.39
CA SER A 212 -11.06 -11.04 -6.45
C SER A 212 -11.99 -10.19 -7.33
N VAL A 213 -11.66 -8.91 -7.48
CA VAL A 213 -12.40 -7.97 -8.31
C VAL A 213 -12.34 -8.31 -9.80
N CYS A 214 -11.41 -9.19 -10.20
CA CYS A 214 -11.30 -9.73 -11.55
C CYS A 214 -12.54 -10.52 -11.98
N TYR A 215 -13.34 -10.99 -11.03
CA TYR A 215 -14.57 -11.75 -11.28
C TYR A 215 -15.85 -10.91 -11.11
N LEU A 216 -15.74 -9.62 -10.78
CA LEU A 216 -16.90 -8.77 -10.60
C LEU A 216 -17.57 -8.43 -11.93
N PRO A 217 -18.91 -8.29 -11.95
CA PRO A 217 -19.62 -7.66 -13.06
C PRO A 217 -19.10 -6.24 -13.33
N HIS A 218 -19.02 -5.89 -14.63
CA HIS A 218 -18.61 -4.56 -15.12
C HIS A 218 -19.80 -3.64 -15.37
#